data_AF-A0A6P1BUS0-F1
#
_entry.id   AF-A0A6P1BUS0-F1
#
_cell.length_a   1.000
_cell.length_b   1.000
_cell.length_c   1.000
_cell.angle_alpha   90.00
_cell.angle_beta   90.00
_cell.angle_gamma   90.00
#
_symmetry.space_group_name_H-M   'P 1'
#
loop_
_entity.id
_entity.type
_entity.pdbx_description
1 polymer ?
#
loop_
_entity_poly.entity_id
_entity_poly.type
_entity_poly.pdbx_seq_one_letter_code
_entity_poly.pdbx_strand_id
1 'polypeptide(L)'
;MMSRSPSREHIVASKIRRSARRLSKLRAGRAEGEVMPHSLPTSSSDAPIRTAQYLRMSSENQRYSTENQRNAIAEYARQHGYQVVATYVDVGKSGLSLKGRDALRQLLSDALAAERAFDATMVLDGSRWGRFQNPDQAAHYEFLCRQAGLRVIYCAEPFGEDVAPITTIVKHLKRVMAGEFSRELSTKLARAHRQQAELGFRQGAKLV
;
A
#
# COMPACT_ATOMS: atom_id res chain seq x y z
N MET A 1 -10.30 -8.49 -39.93
CA MET A 1 -11.10 -8.29 -38.69
C MET A 1 -10.21 -8.67 -37.49
N MET A 2 -9.42 -7.73 -36.96
CA MET A 2 -8.43 -8.02 -35.91
C MET A 2 -9.09 -7.94 -34.52
N SER A 3 -9.31 -9.11 -33.92
CA SER A 3 -9.72 -9.27 -32.52
C SER A 3 -8.67 -8.66 -31.59
N ARG A 4 -8.99 -7.55 -30.92
CA ARG A 4 -8.14 -6.96 -29.87
C ARG A 4 -8.34 -7.76 -28.58
N SER A 5 -7.35 -8.59 -28.25
CA SER A 5 -7.27 -9.25 -26.94
C SER A 5 -7.24 -8.18 -25.83
N PRO A 6 -8.03 -8.30 -24.75
CA PRO A 6 -8.03 -7.32 -23.68
C PRO A 6 -6.68 -7.29 -22.95
N SER A 7 -6.12 -6.10 -22.74
CA SER A 7 -4.85 -5.92 -22.02
C SER A 7 -4.87 -6.61 -20.65
N ARG A 8 -3.72 -7.19 -20.25
CA ARG A 8 -3.50 -7.86 -18.95
C ARG A 8 -4.01 -7.04 -17.76
N GLU A 9 -3.97 -5.70 -17.83
CA GLU A 9 -4.52 -4.78 -16.81
C GLU A 9 -6.04 -4.91 -16.63
N HIS A 10 -6.81 -5.06 -17.71
CA HIS A 10 -8.26 -5.23 -17.65
C HIS A 10 -8.64 -6.57 -17.01
N ILE A 11 -7.85 -7.61 -17.26
CA ILE A 11 -8.07 -8.95 -16.71
C ILE A 11 -7.89 -8.93 -15.20
N VAL A 12 -6.80 -8.35 -14.68
CA VAL A 12 -6.55 -8.27 -13.23
C VAL A 12 -7.57 -7.36 -12.54
N ALA A 13 -7.86 -6.17 -13.08
CA ALA A 13 -8.88 -5.29 -12.52
C ALA A 13 -10.29 -5.90 -12.56
N SER A 14 -10.61 -6.72 -13.57
CA SER A 14 -11.86 -7.48 -13.64
C SER A 14 -11.89 -8.65 -12.65
N LYS A 15 -10.76 -9.34 -12.42
CA LYS A 15 -10.62 -10.39 -11.39
C LYS A 15 -10.79 -9.82 -9.99
N ILE A 16 -10.12 -8.70 -9.67
CA ILE A 16 -10.28 -7.97 -8.39
C ILE A 16 -11.75 -7.59 -8.18
N ARG A 17 -12.40 -6.99 -9.20
CA ARG A 17 -13.83 -6.62 -9.12
C ARG A 17 -14.77 -7.82 -8.99
N ARG A 18 -14.48 -8.95 -9.65
CA ARG A 18 -15.28 -10.18 -9.56
C ARG A 18 -15.12 -10.87 -8.21
N SER A 19 -13.90 -10.97 -7.68
CA SER A 19 -13.62 -11.54 -6.36
C SER A 19 -14.28 -10.71 -5.24
N ALA A 20 -14.17 -9.38 -5.29
CA ALA A 20 -14.83 -8.49 -4.34
C ALA A 20 -16.37 -8.62 -4.37
N ARG A 21 -16.97 -8.74 -5.57
CA ARG A 21 -18.43 -8.97 -5.72
C ARG A 21 -18.89 -10.36 -5.28
N ARG A 22 -18.02 -11.38 -5.37
CA ARG A 22 -18.34 -12.74 -4.90
C ARG A 22 -18.31 -12.81 -3.37
N LEU A 23 -17.32 -12.16 -2.75
CA LEU A 23 -17.23 -11.99 -1.30
C LEU A 23 -18.42 -11.22 -0.72
N SER A 24 -18.91 -10.18 -1.41
CA SER A 24 -20.11 -9.45 -0.96
C SER A 24 -21.40 -10.28 -1.08
N LYS A 25 -21.53 -11.14 -2.09
CA LYS A 25 -22.70 -12.02 -2.27
C LYS A 25 -22.74 -13.21 -1.31
N LEU A 26 -21.59 -13.80 -0.95
CA LEU A 26 -21.50 -14.91 0.02
C LEU A 26 -21.92 -14.49 1.44
N ARG A 27 -21.89 -13.19 1.76
CA ARG A 27 -22.25 -12.66 3.09
C ARG A 27 -23.65 -12.05 3.17
N ALA A 28 -24.28 -11.73 2.04
CA ALA A 28 -25.65 -11.20 1.99
C ALA A 28 -26.74 -12.21 2.40
N GLY A 29 -26.40 -13.50 2.58
CA GLY A 29 -27.32 -14.54 3.06
C GLY A 29 -27.22 -14.87 4.56
N ARG A 30 -26.42 -14.12 5.35
CA ARG A 30 -26.24 -14.37 6.79
C ARG A 30 -26.29 -13.06 7.56
N ALA A 31 -27.48 -12.49 7.66
CA ALA A 31 -27.73 -11.30 8.45
C ALA A 31 -29.06 -11.45 9.19
N GLU A 32 -29.06 -12.18 10.31
CA GLU A 32 -29.96 -11.91 11.43
C GLU A 32 -29.17 -12.10 12.74
N GLY A 33 -29.55 -11.29 13.74
CA GLY A 33 -28.77 -10.88 14.91
C GLY A 33 -28.07 -11.97 15.71
N GLU A 34 -26.78 -11.75 15.95
CA GLU A 34 -26.13 -12.26 17.15
C GLU A 34 -24.99 -11.31 17.53
N VAL A 35 -25.18 -10.58 18.63
CA VAL A 35 -24.14 -9.78 19.27
C VAL A 35 -23.15 -10.78 19.87
N MET A 36 -22.12 -11.12 19.11
CA MET A 36 -21.08 -12.04 19.54
C MET A 36 -20.29 -11.44 20.71
N PRO A 37 -20.20 -12.11 21.88
CA PRO A 37 -19.35 -11.67 22.97
C PRO A 37 -17.89 -11.60 22.51
N HIS A 38 -17.21 -10.50 22.85
CA HIS A 38 -15.83 -10.19 22.50
C HIS A 38 -14.83 -10.99 23.37
N SER A 39 -14.92 -12.32 23.30
CA SER A 39 -13.91 -13.21 23.86
C SER A 39 -13.79 -14.45 22.99
N LEU A 40 -12.71 -14.50 22.20
CA LEU A 40 -12.25 -15.68 21.49
C LEU A 40 -10.78 -15.94 21.87
N PRO A 41 -10.34 -17.20 21.77
CA PRO A 41 -9.54 -17.86 22.78
C PRO A 41 -8.09 -17.43 22.73
N THR A 42 -7.46 -17.42 23.91
CA THR A 42 -6.02 -17.50 24.08
C THR A 42 -5.54 -18.89 23.62
N SER A 43 -5.61 -19.19 22.32
CA SER A 43 -5.01 -20.40 21.78
C SER A 43 -3.62 -20.04 21.25
N SER A 44 -2.62 -20.36 22.07
CA SER A 44 -1.22 -20.48 21.70
C SER A 44 -1.04 -21.40 20.50
N SER A 45 -1.12 -20.87 19.29
CA SER A 45 -0.41 -21.44 18.15
C SER A 45 0.95 -20.75 18.09
N ASP A 46 1.99 -21.45 18.53
CA ASP A 46 3.39 -20.99 18.50
C ASP A 46 3.97 -20.84 17.07
N ALA A 47 3.10 -20.94 16.05
CA ALA A 47 3.48 -20.78 14.66
C ALA A 47 3.44 -19.29 14.28
N PRO A 48 4.51 -18.75 13.67
CA PRO A 48 4.56 -17.36 13.29
C PRO A 48 3.49 -17.02 12.25
N ILE A 49 2.94 -15.81 12.34
CA ILE A 49 1.92 -15.33 11.41
C ILE A 49 2.58 -15.10 10.05
N ARG A 50 2.11 -15.82 9.04
CA ARG A 50 2.63 -15.72 7.66
C ARG A 50 2.30 -14.34 7.08
N THR A 51 3.31 -13.64 6.61
CA THR A 51 3.19 -12.29 6.05
C THR A 51 3.85 -12.19 4.67
N ALA A 52 3.25 -11.42 3.77
CA ALA A 52 3.93 -10.94 2.57
C ALA A 52 4.70 -9.66 2.89
N GLN A 53 5.79 -9.38 2.18
CA GLN A 53 6.40 -8.06 2.21
C GLN A 53 6.27 -7.38 0.85
N TYR A 54 6.07 -6.07 0.88
CA TYR A 54 6.04 -5.24 -0.31
C TYR A 54 7.11 -4.14 -0.24
N LEU A 55 8.00 -4.18 -1.25
CA LEU A 55 9.14 -3.29 -1.38
C LEU A 55 8.93 -2.38 -2.59
N ARG A 56 9.25 -1.11 -2.44
CA ARG A 56 9.22 -0.17 -3.56
C ARG A 56 10.38 0.81 -3.50
N MET A 57 11.01 1.01 -4.65
CA MET A 57 12.00 2.07 -4.84
C MET A 57 11.49 3.00 -5.94
N SER A 58 11.40 4.30 -5.67
CA SER A 58 11.11 5.28 -6.74
C SER A 58 12.35 5.55 -7.57
N SER A 59 12.17 5.78 -8.86
CA SER A 59 13.22 6.24 -9.78
C SER A 59 13.92 7.52 -9.31
N GLU A 60 13.18 8.43 -8.66
CA GLU A 60 13.67 9.74 -8.20
C GLU A 60 14.42 9.73 -6.86
N ASN A 61 14.29 8.66 -6.07
CA ASN A 61 14.82 8.65 -4.71
C ASN A 61 15.44 7.30 -4.38
N GLN A 62 16.77 7.22 -4.60
CA GLN A 62 17.60 6.05 -4.36
C GLN A 62 18.02 5.89 -2.89
N ARG A 63 17.60 6.81 -1.99
CA ARG A 63 18.03 6.84 -0.59
C ARG A 63 17.64 5.60 0.25
N TYR A 64 16.72 4.77 -0.24
CA TYR A 64 16.30 3.54 0.45
C TYR A 64 16.37 2.34 -0.50
N SER A 65 17.50 1.63 -0.45
CA SER A 65 17.65 0.36 -1.15
C SER A 65 16.52 -0.60 -0.76
N THR A 66 16.14 -1.49 -1.68
CA THR A 66 15.21 -2.58 -1.37
C THR A 66 15.72 -3.46 -0.25
N GLU A 67 17.05 -3.52 -0.07
CA GLU A 67 17.71 -4.29 0.98
C GLU A 67 17.51 -3.66 2.36
N ASN A 68 17.66 -2.33 2.49
CA ASN A 68 17.37 -1.65 3.76
C ASN A 68 15.90 -1.83 4.17
N GLN A 69 14.99 -1.81 3.19
CA GLN A 69 13.57 -2.07 3.43
C GLN A 69 13.33 -3.51 3.90
N ARG A 70 13.97 -4.49 3.24
CA ARG A 70 13.90 -5.90 3.61
C ARG A 70 14.39 -6.12 5.04
N ASN A 71 15.53 -5.55 5.41
CA ASN A 71 16.11 -5.70 6.74
C ASN A 71 15.21 -5.10 7.83
N ALA A 72 14.67 -3.90 7.59
CA ALA A 72 13.74 -3.27 8.53
C ALA A 72 12.44 -4.07 8.71
N ILE A 73 11.88 -4.62 7.62
CA ILE A 73 10.68 -5.46 7.67
C ILE A 73 10.98 -6.80 8.35
N ALA A 74 12.13 -7.43 8.06
CA ALA A 74 12.53 -8.69 8.66
C ALA A 74 12.71 -8.56 10.18
N GLU A 75 13.35 -7.48 10.63
CA GLU A 75 13.53 -7.22 12.06
C GLU A 75 12.19 -6.97 12.76
N TYR A 76 11.30 -6.16 12.15
CA TYR A 76 9.95 -5.96 12.66
C TYR A 76 9.18 -7.29 12.75
N ALA A 77 9.24 -8.11 11.70
CA ALA A 77 8.54 -9.39 11.63
C ALA A 77 9.01 -10.33 12.75
N ARG A 78 10.32 -10.46 12.94
CA ARG A 78 10.94 -11.28 13.98
C ARG A 78 10.51 -10.84 15.38
N GLN A 79 10.48 -9.54 15.64
CA GLN A 79 10.10 -8.99 16.95
C GLN A 79 8.62 -9.21 17.29
N HIS A 80 7.75 -9.33 16.29
CA HIS A 80 6.29 -9.39 16.48
C HIS A 80 5.67 -10.76 16.09
N GLY A 81 6.48 -11.80 15.96
CA GLY A 81 5.98 -13.17 15.69
C GLY A 81 5.43 -13.37 14.28
N TYR A 82 5.98 -12.66 13.28
CA TYR A 82 5.62 -12.84 11.87
C TYR A 82 6.74 -13.56 11.10
N GLN A 83 6.35 -14.29 10.06
CA GLN A 83 7.27 -14.93 9.11
C GLN A 83 7.00 -14.43 7.69
N VAL A 84 8.00 -13.83 7.05
CA VAL A 84 7.88 -13.38 5.66
C VAL A 84 7.92 -14.59 4.72
N VAL A 85 6.80 -14.86 4.03
CA VAL A 85 6.65 -16.02 3.12
C VAL A 85 6.57 -15.64 1.64
N ALA A 86 6.36 -14.36 1.33
CA ALA A 86 6.27 -13.84 -0.03
C ALA A 86 6.89 -12.45 -0.12
N THR A 87 7.52 -12.13 -1.25
CA THR A 87 8.15 -10.82 -1.49
C THR A 87 7.71 -10.25 -2.83
N TYR A 88 7.18 -9.04 -2.81
CA TYR A 88 6.72 -8.30 -3.98
C TYR A 88 7.56 -7.02 -4.12
N VAL A 89 8.17 -6.79 -5.28
CA VAL A 89 9.12 -5.70 -5.48
C VAL A 89 8.79 -4.87 -6.71
N ASP A 90 8.60 -3.55 -6.51
CA ASP A 90 8.48 -2.57 -7.59
C ASP A 90 9.70 -1.64 -7.59
N VAL A 91 10.66 -1.89 -8.50
CA VAL A 91 11.87 -1.06 -8.66
C VAL A 91 11.64 0.05 -9.68
N GLY A 92 12.10 1.26 -9.35
CA GLY A 92 11.99 2.43 -10.23
C GLY A 92 10.56 2.91 -10.47
N LYS A 93 9.60 2.57 -9.60
CA LYS A 93 8.18 2.89 -9.80
C LYS A 93 7.72 4.03 -8.91
N SER A 94 6.96 4.96 -9.47
CA SER A 94 6.32 6.05 -8.72
C SER A 94 5.24 5.51 -7.78
N GLY A 95 5.08 6.14 -6.61
CA GLY A 95 4.02 5.83 -5.66
C GLY A 95 2.71 6.58 -5.92
N LEU A 96 2.63 7.40 -6.97
CA LEU A 96 1.49 8.30 -7.24
C LEU A 96 0.32 7.62 -7.96
N SER A 97 0.53 6.44 -8.52
CA SER A 97 -0.50 5.65 -9.19
C SER A 97 -0.25 4.16 -9.04
N LEU A 98 -1.26 3.33 -9.31
CA LEU A 98 -1.10 1.88 -9.41
C LEU A 98 -0.52 1.47 -10.78
N LYS A 99 -0.37 2.42 -11.71
CA LYS A 99 0.11 2.15 -13.06
C LYS A 99 1.60 1.79 -13.03
N GLY A 100 1.95 0.66 -13.64
CA GLY A 100 3.33 0.14 -13.69
C GLY A 100 3.85 -0.46 -12.38
N ARG A 101 3.00 -0.59 -11.35
CA ARG A 101 3.29 -1.26 -10.07
C ARG A 101 2.78 -2.70 -10.10
N ASP A 102 3.39 -3.50 -10.97
CA ASP A 102 2.92 -4.86 -11.24
C ASP A 102 3.02 -5.75 -10.01
N ALA A 103 4.05 -5.56 -9.17
CA ALA A 103 4.19 -6.31 -7.94
C ALA A 103 3.11 -5.95 -6.92
N LEU A 104 2.74 -4.67 -6.78
CA LEU A 104 1.62 -4.29 -5.92
C LEU A 104 0.29 -4.86 -6.42
N ARG A 105 0.05 -4.85 -7.74
CA ARG A 105 -1.16 -5.44 -8.32
C ARG A 105 -1.24 -6.94 -8.05
N GLN A 106 -0.11 -7.64 -8.19
CA GLN A 106 -0.04 -9.06 -7.91
C GLN A 106 -0.30 -9.33 -6.43
N LEU A 107 0.33 -8.58 -5.53
CA LEU A 107 0.06 -8.66 -4.09
C LEU A 107 -1.43 -8.47 -3.76
N LEU A 108 -2.07 -7.44 -4.32
CA LEU A 108 -3.50 -7.21 -4.10
C LEU A 108 -4.37 -8.33 -4.68
N SER A 109 -3.97 -8.92 -5.81
CA SER A 109 -4.66 -10.09 -6.37
C SER A 109 -4.58 -11.29 -5.42
N ASP A 110 -3.39 -11.57 -4.90
CA ASP A 110 -3.13 -12.73 -4.03
C ASP A 110 -3.73 -12.53 -2.64
N ALA A 111 -3.72 -11.30 -2.12
CA ALA A 111 -4.38 -10.93 -0.87
C ALA A 111 -5.91 -11.10 -0.91
N LEU A 112 -6.52 -10.90 -2.09
CA LEU A 112 -7.97 -11.00 -2.30
C LEU A 112 -8.42 -12.36 -2.82
N ALA A 113 -7.49 -13.31 -2.99
CA ALA A 113 -7.81 -14.68 -3.37
C ALA A 113 -8.53 -15.40 -2.21
N ALA A 114 -9.40 -16.36 -2.56
CA ALA A 114 -10.11 -17.17 -1.56
C ALA A 114 -9.13 -18.06 -0.77
N GLU A 115 -8.15 -18.62 -1.48
CA GLU A 115 -7.02 -19.33 -0.89
C GLU A 115 -5.79 -18.44 -0.99
N ARG A 116 -5.19 -18.12 0.15
CA ARG A 116 -4.02 -17.24 0.25
C ARG A 116 -2.94 -17.87 1.11
N ALA A 117 -1.69 -17.57 0.78
CA ALA A 117 -0.52 -18.12 1.47
C ALA A 117 -0.10 -17.33 2.72
N PHE A 118 -0.70 -16.16 2.96
CA PHE A 118 -0.33 -15.22 4.02
C PHE A 118 -1.55 -14.49 4.57
N ASP A 119 -1.45 -14.04 5.82
CA ASP A 119 -2.54 -13.45 6.60
C ASP A 119 -2.28 -11.96 6.93
N ALA A 120 -1.09 -11.48 6.64
CA ALA A 120 -0.71 -10.08 6.71
C ALA A 120 0.16 -9.67 5.52
N THR A 121 0.27 -8.37 5.27
CA THR A 121 1.28 -7.79 4.41
C THR A 121 2.00 -6.66 5.13
N MET A 122 3.32 -6.62 5.00
CA MET A 122 4.18 -5.60 5.58
C MET A 122 4.73 -4.67 4.50
N VAL A 123 4.75 -3.39 4.83
CA VAL A 123 5.41 -2.33 4.07
C VAL A 123 6.24 -1.50 5.01
N LEU A 124 7.32 -0.89 4.50
CA LEU A 124 8.14 -0.04 5.35
C LEU A 124 7.34 1.16 5.89
N ASP A 125 6.69 1.93 5.02
CA ASP A 125 5.93 3.13 5.40
C ASP A 125 4.82 3.45 4.39
N GLY A 126 3.98 4.45 4.70
CA GLY A 126 2.88 4.90 3.85
C GLY A 126 3.30 5.30 2.43
N SER A 127 4.52 5.79 2.25
CA SER A 127 5.03 6.13 0.93
C SER A 127 5.22 4.89 0.05
N ARG A 128 5.64 3.75 0.63
CA ARG A 128 5.81 2.49 -0.12
C ARG A 128 4.46 1.99 -0.57
N TRP A 129 3.46 1.95 0.31
CA TRP A 129 2.10 1.55 -0.03
C TRP A 129 1.53 2.41 -1.17
N GLY A 130 1.58 3.74 -1.05
CA GLY A 130 1.31 4.64 -2.16
C GLY A 130 0.81 6.00 -1.70
N ARG A 131 1.31 7.03 -2.38
CA ARG A 131 0.91 8.44 -2.25
C ARG A 131 0.03 8.79 -3.44
N PHE A 132 -1.05 8.03 -3.61
CA PHE A 132 -1.92 8.20 -4.77
C PHE A 132 -2.46 9.63 -4.83
N GLN A 133 -2.65 10.15 -6.04
CA GLN A 133 -3.16 11.52 -6.23
C GLN A 133 -4.50 11.74 -5.52
N ASN A 134 -5.35 10.71 -5.48
CA ASN A 134 -6.48 10.65 -4.57
C ASN A 134 -6.08 9.83 -3.32
N PRO A 135 -6.03 10.44 -2.12
CA PRO A 135 -5.64 9.75 -0.89
C PRO A 135 -6.57 8.58 -0.52
N ASP A 136 -7.82 8.61 -0.98
CA ASP A 136 -8.78 7.53 -0.75
C ASP A 136 -8.39 6.24 -1.48
N GLN A 137 -7.54 6.28 -2.51
CA GLN A 137 -7.10 5.07 -3.20
C GLN A 137 -6.24 4.18 -2.30
N ALA A 138 -5.30 4.76 -1.54
CA ALA A 138 -4.49 4.00 -0.58
C ALA A 138 -5.39 3.34 0.47
N ALA A 139 -6.36 4.10 1.00
CA ALA A 139 -7.32 3.64 1.98
C ALA A 139 -8.25 2.56 1.40
N HIS A 140 -8.64 2.70 0.13
CA HIS A 140 -9.47 1.73 -0.57
C HIS A 140 -8.76 0.36 -0.68
N TYR A 141 -7.49 0.32 -1.07
CA TYR A 141 -6.74 -0.94 -1.13
C TYR A 141 -6.54 -1.56 0.25
N GLU A 142 -6.26 -0.75 1.27
CA GLU A 142 -6.17 -1.21 2.66
C GLU A 142 -7.51 -1.79 3.14
N PHE A 143 -8.62 -1.11 2.82
CA PHE A 143 -9.97 -1.57 3.12
C PHE A 143 -10.31 -2.89 2.43
N LEU A 144 -9.94 -3.06 1.16
CA LEU A 144 -10.13 -4.32 0.43
C LEU A 144 -9.36 -5.47 1.09
N CYS A 145 -8.09 -5.27 1.47
CA CYS A 145 -7.32 -6.26 2.21
C CYS A 145 -8.01 -6.61 3.54
N ARG A 146 -8.42 -5.60 4.32
CA ARG A 146 -9.11 -5.80 5.60
C ARG A 146 -10.43 -6.56 5.44
N GLN A 147 -11.22 -6.26 4.41
CA GLN A 147 -12.45 -7.01 4.09
C GLN A 147 -12.18 -8.48 3.77
N ALA A 148 -11.05 -8.77 3.12
CA ALA A 148 -10.59 -10.14 2.88
C ALA A 148 -9.99 -10.82 4.13
N GLY A 149 -9.87 -10.12 5.26
CA GLY A 149 -9.27 -10.62 6.49
C GLY A 149 -7.74 -10.54 6.53
N LEU A 150 -7.14 -9.73 5.66
CA LEU A 150 -5.70 -9.50 5.60
C LEU A 150 -5.34 -8.14 6.21
N ARG A 151 -4.34 -8.12 7.09
CA ARG A 151 -3.84 -6.89 7.73
C ARG A 151 -2.74 -6.24 6.89
N VAL A 152 -2.75 -4.91 6.76
CA VAL A 152 -1.66 -4.13 6.19
C VAL A 152 -0.88 -3.46 7.33
N ILE A 153 0.40 -3.80 7.45
CA ILE A 153 1.27 -3.39 8.56
C ILE A 153 2.36 -2.44 8.02
N TYR A 154 2.57 -1.33 8.72
CA TYR A 154 3.59 -0.33 8.41
C TYR A 154 4.72 -0.41 9.44
N CYS A 155 5.90 -0.90 9.04
CA CYS A 155 6.97 -1.25 9.98
C CYS A 155 7.69 -0.04 10.59
N ALA A 156 7.88 1.04 9.81
CA ALA A 156 8.52 2.27 10.28
C ALA A 156 7.53 3.26 10.95
N GLU A 157 6.24 2.95 10.90
CA GLU A 157 5.19 3.67 11.60
C GLU A 157 4.33 2.65 12.36
N PRO A 158 4.84 2.10 13.48
CA PRO A 158 4.04 1.20 14.30
C PRO A 158 2.86 2.00 14.87
N PHE A 159 1.75 2.00 14.15
CA PHE A 159 0.46 2.34 14.71
C PHE A 159 0.15 1.18 15.64
N GLY A 160 0.36 1.38 16.94
CA GLY A 160 0.12 0.37 17.96
C GLY A 160 -1.24 -0.28 17.74
N GLU A 161 -1.32 -1.59 17.94
CA GLU A 161 -2.53 -2.40 17.74
C GLU A 161 -3.68 -2.08 18.73
N ASP A 162 -3.63 -0.92 19.39
CA ASP A 162 -4.70 -0.40 20.21
C ASP A 162 -5.61 0.50 19.38
N VAL A 163 -6.83 0.03 19.17
CA VAL A 163 -7.92 0.74 18.50
C VAL A 163 -8.19 2.07 19.22
N ALA A 164 -7.59 3.15 18.72
CA ALA A 164 -8.01 4.51 19.04
C ALA A 164 -8.42 5.23 17.74
N PRO A 165 -9.57 5.94 17.71
CA PRO A 165 -9.97 6.85 16.62
C PRO A 165 -8.86 7.83 16.19
N ILE A 166 -7.93 8.11 17.11
CA ILE A 166 -6.72 8.91 16.91
C ILE A 166 -5.81 8.31 15.82
N THR A 167 -5.68 6.99 15.69
CA THR A 167 -4.84 6.37 14.65
C THR A 167 -5.37 6.63 13.25
N THR A 168 -6.69 6.57 13.06
CA THR A 168 -7.35 6.92 11.79
C THR A 168 -7.22 8.40 11.49
N ILE A 169 -7.41 9.27 12.48
CA ILE A 169 -7.28 10.73 12.34
C ILE A 169 -5.83 11.13 12.02
N VAL A 170 -4.85 10.59 12.74
CA VAL A 170 -3.42 10.85 12.49
C VAL A 170 -2.97 10.29 11.15
N LYS A 171 -3.45 9.10 10.76
CA LYS A 171 -3.24 8.56 9.40
C LYS A 171 -3.84 9.48 8.35
N HIS A 172 -5.05 10.00 8.57
CA HIS A 172 -5.71 10.91 7.64
C HIS A 172 -4.95 12.25 7.55
N LEU A 173 -4.56 12.82 8.69
CA LEU A 173 -3.80 14.06 8.76
C LEU A 173 -2.43 13.91 8.10
N LYS A 174 -1.70 12.82 8.35
CA LYS A 174 -0.44 12.52 7.68
C LYS A 174 -0.61 12.30 6.17
N ARG A 175 -1.70 11.68 5.72
CA ARG A 175 -2.02 11.50 4.29
C ARG A 175 -2.32 12.84 3.61
N VAL A 176 -3.11 13.69 4.25
CA VAL A 176 -3.40 15.05 3.80
C VAL A 176 -2.10 15.87 3.76
N MET A 177 -1.30 15.82 4.83
CA MET A 177 -0.02 16.52 4.90
C MET A 177 0.99 16.03 3.87
N ALA A 178 1.10 14.72 3.60
CA ALA A 178 1.99 14.22 2.55
C ALA A 178 1.56 14.67 1.15
N GLY A 179 0.25 14.82 0.91
CA GLY A 179 -0.29 15.41 -0.31
C GLY A 179 -0.03 16.92 -0.42
N GLU A 180 -0.32 17.66 0.66
CA GLU A 180 -0.11 19.11 0.74
C GLU A 180 1.37 19.48 0.69
N PHE A 181 2.27 18.73 1.32
CA PHE A 181 3.72 18.99 1.27
C PHE A 181 4.28 18.83 -0.15
N SER A 182 3.77 17.85 -0.92
CA SER A 182 4.14 17.70 -2.34
C SER A 182 3.58 18.84 -3.20
N ARG A 183 2.38 19.33 -2.89
CA ARG A 183 1.73 20.44 -3.60
C ARG A 183 2.38 21.78 -3.27
N GLU A 184 2.71 22.00 -2.00
CA GLU A 184 3.42 23.17 -1.49
C GLU A 184 4.87 23.22 -2.00
N LEU A 185 5.55 22.07 -2.07
CA LEU A 185 6.87 21.98 -2.70
C LEU A 185 6.78 22.28 -4.20
N SER A 186 5.75 21.79 -4.89
CA SER A 186 5.53 22.07 -6.32
C SER A 186 5.21 23.55 -6.59
N THR A 187 4.41 24.20 -5.74
CA THR A 187 4.11 25.63 -5.87
C THR A 187 5.30 26.50 -5.49
N LYS A 188 6.06 26.14 -4.44
CA LYS A 188 7.31 26.81 -4.07
C LYS A 188 8.36 26.67 -5.19
N LEU A 189 8.54 25.48 -5.76
CA LEU A 189 9.43 25.26 -6.91
C LEU A 189 8.96 26.03 -8.14
N ALA A 190 7.67 26.01 -8.49
CA ALA A 190 7.14 26.76 -9.62
C ALA A 190 7.28 28.29 -9.46
N ARG A 191 7.20 28.80 -8.23
CA ARG A 191 7.43 30.21 -7.92
C ARG A 191 8.92 30.55 -7.96
N ALA A 192 9.78 29.68 -7.44
CA ALA A 192 11.23 29.82 -7.53
C ALA A 192 11.71 29.78 -9.00
N HIS A 193 11.17 28.90 -9.84
CA HIS A 193 11.49 28.85 -11.27
C HIS A 193 11.04 30.11 -12.01
N ARG A 194 9.87 30.66 -11.70
CA ARG A 194 9.40 31.95 -12.27
C ARG A 194 10.28 33.12 -11.83
N GLN A 195 10.61 33.20 -10.54
CA GLN A 195 11.48 34.23 -10.01
C GLN A 195 12.90 34.16 -10.61
N GLN A 196 13.45 32.96 -10.79
CA GLN A 196 14.73 32.80 -11.49
C GLN A 196 14.67 33.20 -12.96
N ALA A 197 13.57 32.93 -13.66
CA ALA A 197 13.35 33.37 -15.03
C ALA A 197 13.20 34.90 -15.13
N GLU A 198 12.49 35.54 -14.18
CA GLU A 198 12.36 36.99 -14.06
C GLU A 198 13.71 37.68 -13.75
N LEU A 199 14.57 37.02 -12.97
CA LEU A 199 15.94 37.47 -12.68
C LEU A 199 16.93 37.16 -13.82
N GLY A 200 16.46 36.65 -14.97
CA GLY A 200 17.28 36.42 -16.16
C GLY A 200 18.13 35.14 -16.15
N PHE A 201 17.99 34.29 -15.12
CA PHE A 201 18.69 33.00 -15.05
C PHE A 201 17.97 31.96 -15.92
N ARG A 202 18.59 31.52 -17.03
CA ARG A 202 18.10 30.39 -17.83
C ARG A 202 18.34 29.07 -17.10
N GLN A 203 17.29 28.47 -16.57
CA GLN A 203 17.31 27.09 -16.08
C GLN A 203 17.32 26.12 -17.28
N GLY A 204 18.51 25.69 -17.66
CA GLY A 204 18.74 24.75 -18.76
C GLY A 204 20.12 24.91 -19.38
N ALA A 205 21.20 24.70 -18.61
CA ALA A 205 22.50 24.41 -19.20
C ALA A 205 22.70 22.89 -19.24
N LYS A 206 23.01 22.37 -20.43
CA LYS A 206 23.42 20.98 -20.61
C LYS A 206 24.77 20.82 -19.91
N LEU A 207 24.87 19.90 -18.95
CA LEU A 207 26.16 19.47 -18.41
C LEU A 207 27.00 18.95 -19.59
N VAL A 208 28.06 19.68 -19.92
CA VAL A 208 29.23 19.16 -20.66
C VAL A 208 30.18 18.58 -19.64
#